data_AF-A0A969LLF3-F1
#
_entry.id   AF-A0A969LLF3-F1
#
_cell.length_a   1.000
_cell.length_b   1.000
_cell.length_c   1.000
_cell.angle_alpha   90.00
_cell.angle_beta   90.00
_cell.angle_gamma   90.00
#
_symmetry.space_group_name_H-M   'P 1'
#
loop_
_entity.id
_entity.type
_entity.pdbx_description
1 polymer ?
#
loop_
_entity_poly.entity_id
_entity_poly.type
_entity_poly.pdbx_seq_one_letter_code
_entity_poly.pdbx_strand_id
1 'polypeptide(L)'
;MARAEGATAGAATAQWSWKVDQGVRPTDLTKRGEDDRAIAVYFVFGEASDAAKAPTALLSTSTTRALVYVFGGNGPRAALLPSPHMGQRGKFIILRPADAPKQQWLHESVDLTADYVRAFSHFT
;
A
#
# COMPACT_ATOMS: atom_id res chain seq x y z
N MET A 1 8.85 -18.63 16.22
CA MET A 1 8.15 -18.17 15.01
C MET A 1 9.12 -18.34 13.84
N ALA A 2 8.85 -19.28 12.94
CA ALA A 2 9.71 -19.55 11.80
C ALA A 2 9.63 -18.39 10.80
N ARG A 3 10.78 -17.85 10.38
CA ARG A 3 10.86 -16.98 9.21
C ARG A 3 10.37 -17.78 8.01
N ALA A 4 9.51 -17.19 7.20
CA ALA A 4 9.24 -17.70 5.87
C ALA A 4 10.52 -17.50 5.03
N GLU A 5 11.47 -18.42 5.15
CA GLU A 5 12.58 -18.55 4.22
C GLU A 5 12.03 -19.26 2.97
N GLY A 6 11.53 -18.44 2.04
CA GLY A 6 10.97 -18.89 0.77
C GLY A 6 10.82 -17.71 -0.17
N ALA A 7 11.82 -17.51 -1.03
CA ALA A 7 11.80 -16.76 -2.29
C ALA A 7 10.78 -15.60 -2.43
N THR A 8 11.05 -14.46 -1.80
CA THR A 8 10.40 -13.17 -2.15
C THR A 8 11.37 -12.17 -2.77
N ALA A 9 12.65 -12.52 -2.93
CA ALA A 9 13.58 -11.75 -3.74
C ALA A 9 13.19 -11.87 -5.23
N GLY A 10 12.31 -10.99 -5.71
CA GLY A 10 11.91 -10.91 -7.12
C GLY A 10 10.43 -11.13 -7.43
N ALA A 11 9.51 -11.14 -6.45
CA ALA A 11 8.08 -11.22 -6.75
C ALA A 11 7.61 -9.96 -7.49
N ALA A 12 7.32 -10.07 -8.79
CA ALA A 12 6.83 -8.97 -9.62
C ALA A 12 5.32 -8.70 -9.42
N THR A 13 4.59 -9.67 -8.91
CA THR A 13 3.13 -9.60 -8.70
C THR A 13 2.76 -10.08 -7.30
N ALA A 14 1.58 -9.67 -6.84
CA ALA A 14 0.98 -10.18 -5.60
C ALA A 14 -0.52 -10.38 -5.77
N GLN A 15 -1.06 -11.36 -5.07
CA GLN A 15 -2.48 -11.65 -5.04
C GLN A 15 -2.95 -11.83 -3.61
N TRP A 16 -4.12 -11.28 -3.28
CA TRP A 16 -4.74 -11.47 -1.98
C TRP A 16 -6.25 -11.32 -2.08
N SER A 17 -6.94 -11.64 -0.99
CA SER A 17 -8.35 -11.35 -0.83
C SER A 17 -8.58 -10.62 0.49
N TRP A 18 -9.52 -9.69 0.50
CA TRP A 18 -9.96 -9.00 1.72
C TRP A 18 -11.48 -8.92 1.79
N LYS A 19 -12.01 -8.75 3.00
CA LYS A 19 -13.42 -8.48 3.26
C LYS A 19 -13.50 -7.39 4.33
N VAL A 20 -14.28 -6.35 4.05
CA VAL A 20 -14.62 -5.30 5.01
C VAL A 20 -16.09 -5.46 5.35
N ASP A 21 -16.42 -5.71 6.61
CA ASP A 21 -17.81 -5.82 7.04
C ASP A 21 -18.42 -4.45 7.32
N GLN A 22 -17.69 -3.59 8.04
CA GLN A 22 -18.03 -2.19 8.29
C GLN A 22 -16.81 -1.32 7.93
N GLY A 23 -17.02 -0.33 7.07
CA GLY A 23 -15.97 0.59 6.62
C GLY A 23 -16.02 1.93 7.36
N VAL A 24 -15.08 2.79 7.02
CA VAL A 24 -15.11 4.21 7.38
C VAL A 24 -15.84 5.01 6.29
N ARG A 25 -16.26 6.24 6.61
CA ARG A 25 -16.78 7.18 5.60
C ARG A 25 -15.70 7.51 4.56
N PRO A 26 -16.07 7.93 3.34
CA PRO A 26 -15.11 8.47 2.38
C PRO A 26 -14.37 9.69 2.95
N THR A 27 -13.06 9.70 2.84
CA THR A 27 -12.19 10.79 3.30
C THR A 27 -11.05 11.07 2.31
N ASP A 28 -10.39 12.22 2.45
CA ASP A 28 -9.26 12.60 1.61
C ASP A 28 -7.97 11.97 2.13
N LEU A 29 -7.51 10.93 1.44
CA LEU A 29 -6.31 10.17 1.83
C LEU A 29 -5.00 10.95 1.75
N THR A 30 -5.00 12.14 1.14
CA THR A 30 -3.80 12.99 1.03
C THR A 30 -3.61 13.91 2.24
N LYS A 31 -4.58 13.93 3.17
CA LYS A 31 -4.57 14.78 4.35
C LYS A 31 -4.34 13.96 5.61
N ARG A 32 -3.31 14.31 6.37
CA ARG A 32 -3.01 13.67 7.66
C ARG A 32 -4.18 13.86 8.62
N GLY A 33 -4.63 12.77 9.23
CA GLY A 33 -5.75 12.79 10.18
C GLY A 33 -7.13 12.75 9.51
N GLU A 34 -7.16 12.73 8.18
CA GLU A 34 -8.33 12.39 7.37
C GLU A 34 -8.03 11.18 6.46
N ASP A 35 -6.87 10.54 6.57
CA ASP A 35 -6.45 9.42 5.72
C ASP A 35 -7.04 8.06 6.15
N ASP A 36 -8.28 8.10 6.64
CA ASP A 36 -9.04 6.95 7.11
C ASP A 36 -9.27 5.91 6.00
N ARG A 37 -8.95 4.66 6.34
CA ARG A 37 -9.11 3.50 5.47
C ARG A 37 -9.40 2.27 6.31
N ALA A 38 -10.29 1.41 5.82
CA ALA A 38 -10.65 0.19 6.52
C ALA A 38 -9.48 -0.80 6.55
N ILE A 39 -8.76 -0.93 5.42
CA ILE A 39 -7.61 -1.83 5.26
C ILE A 39 -6.54 -1.15 4.42
N ALA A 40 -5.27 -1.42 4.76
CA ALA A 40 -4.12 -1.07 3.95
C ALA A 40 -3.10 -2.21 3.93
N VAL A 41 -2.66 -2.60 2.73
CA VAL A 41 -1.60 -3.59 2.52
C VAL A 41 -0.35 -2.86 2.02
N TYR A 42 0.76 -3.04 2.74
CA TYR A 42 2.02 -2.38 2.47
C TYR A 42 2.99 -3.33 1.77
N PHE A 43 3.58 -2.86 0.68
CA PHE A 43 4.79 -3.43 0.09
C PHE A 43 5.90 -2.39 0.24
N VAL A 44 6.92 -2.72 1.02
CA VAL A 44 8.04 -1.82 1.35
C VAL A 44 9.30 -2.31 0.64
N PHE A 45 9.88 -1.43 -0.16
CA PHE A 45 11.07 -1.65 -0.97
C PHE A 45 12.23 -0.91 -0.29
N GLY A 46 13.33 -1.61 -0.04
CA GLY A 46 14.52 -1.08 0.64
C GLY A 46 15.76 -1.83 0.22
N GLU A 47 16.88 -1.54 0.88
CA GLU A 47 18.16 -2.19 0.61
C GLU A 47 18.29 -3.48 1.42
N ALA A 48 19.27 -4.33 1.07
CA ALA A 48 19.54 -5.55 1.83
C ALA A 48 19.89 -5.26 3.31
N SER A 49 20.52 -4.11 3.58
CA SER A 49 20.83 -3.61 4.92
C SER A 49 19.57 -3.36 5.77
N ASP A 50 18.42 -3.19 5.14
CA ASP A 50 17.13 -2.97 5.80
C ASP A 50 16.44 -4.26 6.26
N ALA A 51 16.87 -5.43 5.77
CA ALA A 51 16.15 -6.70 5.94
C ALA A 51 15.93 -7.12 7.41
N ALA A 52 16.81 -6.70 8.33
CA ALA A 52 16.70 -7.00 9.76
C ALA A 52 15.82 -6.00 10.54
N LYS A 53 15.42 -4.88 9.92
CA LYS A 53 14.65 -3.83 10.59
C LYS A 53 13.20 -4.28 10.81
N ALA A 54 12.64 -3.87 11.94
CA ALA A 54 11.21 -4.03 12.21
C ALA A 54 10.37 -3.24 11.16
N PRO A 55 9.14 -3.69 10.84
CA PRO A 55 8.30 -3.02 9.84
C PRO A 55 8.09 -1.52 10.08
N THR A 56 7.91 -1.11 11.34
CA THR A 56 7.75 0.31 11.69
C THR A 56 9.03 1.11 11.44
N ALA A 57 10.20 0.53 11.69
CA ALA A 57 11.48 1.16 11.40
C ALA A 57 11.74 1.28 9.88
N LEU A 58 11.24 0.33 9.08
CA LEU A 58 11.32 0.41 7.61
C LEU A 58 10.55 1.63 7.08
N LEU A 59 9.35 1.93 7.59
CA LEU A 59 8.54 3.08 7.13
C LEU A 59 9.21 4.44 7.43
N SER A 60 10.02 4.50 8.49
CA SER A 60 10.80 5.69 8.84
C SER A 60 12.17 5.78 8.16
N THR A 61 12.64 4.70 7.52
CA THR A 61 13.97 4.66 6.88
C THR A 61 13.96 5.44 5.56
N SER A 62 14.72 6.53 5.44
CA SER A 62 14.67 7.46 4.29
C SER A 62 14.90 6.83 2.91
N THR A 63 15.67 5.74 2.83
CA THR A 63 15.96 5.00 1.60
C THR A 63 14.80 4.13 1.13
N THR A 64 13.85 3.80 2.01
CA THR A 64 12.74 2.93 1.63
C THR A 64 11.69 3.67 0.81
N ARG A 65 10.96 2.89 0.00
CA ARG A 65 9.75 3.29 -0.71
C ARG A 65 8.61 2.34 -0.33
N ALA A 66 7.39 2.85 -0.30
CA ALA A 66 6.22 2.04 0.03
C ALA A 66 5.11 2.22 -0.99
N LEU A 67 4.65 1.11 -1.57
CA LEU A 67 3.34 1.03 -2.19
C LEU A 67 2.34 0.59 -1.14
N VAL A 68 1.21 1.28 -1.06
CA VAL A 68 0.16 0.96 -0.09
C VAL A 68 -1.17 0.82 -0.80
N TYR A 69 -1.65 -0.41 -0.88
CA TYR A 69 -2.93 -0.73 -1.51
C TYR A 69 -4.06 -0.59 -0.48
N VAL A 70 -5.05 0.24 -0.77
CA VAL A 70 -6.05 0.65 0.22
C VAL A 70 -7.47 0.24 -0.16
N PHE A 71 -8.23 -0.15 0.88
CA PHE A 71 -9.68 -0.11 0.90
C PHE A 71 -10.11 1.12 1.71
N GLY A 72 -10.53 2.18 1.04
CA GLY A 72 -10.91 3.44 1.67
C GLY A 72 -10.69 4.64 0.75
N GLY A 73 -10.87 5.83 1.32
CA GLY A 73 -10.73 7.09 0.60
C GLY A 73 -11.93 7.46 -0.27
N ASN A 74 -11.91 8.72 -0.73
CA ASN A 74 -12.91 9.34 -1.60
C ASN A 74 -12.49 9.41 -3.09
N GLY A 75 -11.31 8.89 -3.43
CA GLY A 75 -10.81 8.85 -4.81
C GLY A 75 -11.30 7.63 -5.58
N PRO A 76 -11.19 7.63 -6.92
CA PRO A 76 -11.57 6.49 -7.74
C PRO A 76 -10.60 5.30 -7.56
N ARG A 77 -11.05 4.11 -7.94
CA ARG A 77 -10.17 2.93 -8.05
C ARG A 77 -8.97 3.22 -8.96
N ALA A 78 -7.82 2.66 -8.63
CA ALA A 78 -6.51 2.86 -9.22
C ALA A 78 -5.92 4.27 -9.06
N ALA A 79 -6.57 5.19 -8.33
CA ALA A 79 -5.97 6.48 -8.00
C ALA A 79 -4.65 6.28 -7.24
N LEU A 80 -3.60 6.93 -7.75
CA LEU A 80 -2.28 6.98 -7.14
C LEU A 80 -2.13 8.30 -6.38
N LEU A 81 -1.98 8.22 -5.06
CA LEU A 81 -1.98 9.39 -4.17
C LEU A 81 -0.69 9.42 -3.33
N PRO A 82 -0.14 10.60 -3.01
CA PRO A 82 0.95 10.70 -2.06
C PRO A 82 0.46 10.35 -0.64
N SER A 83 1.28 9.63 0.11
CA SER A 83 1.00 9.40 1.53
C SER A 83 1.28 10.67 2.35
N PRO A 84 0.34 11.14 3.20
CA PRO A 84 0.58 12.29 4.09
C PRO A 84 1.58 11.99 5.22
N HIS A 85 2.00 10.73 5.36
CA HIS A 85 2.98 10.28 6.35
C HIS A 85 4.38 10.09 5.78
N MET A 86 4.49 9.73 4.50
CA MET A 86 5.76 9.35 3.88
C MET A 86 6.19 10.31 2.74
N GLY A 87 5.37 11.31 2.41
CA GLY A 87 5.66 12.26 1.34
C GLY A 87 5.90 11.55 0.02
N GLN A 88 7.00 11.87 -0.66
CA GLN A 88 7.35 11.24 -1.95
C GLN A 88 7.72 9.75 -1.84
N ARG A 89 8.02 9.26 -0.63
CA ARG A 89 8.47 7.87 -0.42
C ARG A 89 7.33 6.87 -0.36
N GLY A 90 6.13 7.29 0.01
CA GLY A 90 4.96 6.41 0.11
C GLY A 90 3.87 6.84 -0.85
N LYS A 91 3.36 5.90 -1.64
CA LYS A 91 2.22 6.13 -2.52
C LYS A 91 1.08 5.19 -2.16
N PHE A 92 -0.11 5.74 -2.02
CA PHE A 92 -1.34 4.99 -1.85
C PHE A 92 -1.91 4.67 -3.23
N ILE A 93 -2.42 3.45 -3.41
CA ILE A 93 -3.17 3.02 -4.58
C ILE A 93 -4.54 2.55 -4.10
N ILE A 94 -5.60 3.24 -4.49
CA ILE A 94 -6.97 2.86 -4.11
C ILE A 94 -7.37 1.63 -4.90
N LEU A 95 -7.42 0.46 -4.27
CA LEU A 95 -7.96 -0.74 -4.91
C LEU A 95 -9.47 -0.83 -4.73
N ARG A 96 -10.00 -0.33 -3.60
CA ARG A 96 -11.43 -0.22 -3.34
C ARG A 96 -11.71 1.14 -2.67
N PRO A 97 -12.51 2.02 -3.28
CA PRO A 97 -12.94 3.24 -2.60
C PRO A 97 -13.80 2.91 -1.36
N ALA A 98 -13.99 3.87 -0.45
CA ALA A 98 -14.71 3.63 0.80
C ALA A 98 -16.17 3.17 0.58
N ASP A 99 -16.80 3.52 -0.54
CA ASP A 99 -18.15 3.12 -0.94
C ASP A 99 -18.22 1.77 -1.67
N ALA A 100 -17.09 1.12 -1.92
CA ALA A 100 -17.06 -0.21 -2.53
C ALA A 100 -17.91 -1.23 -1.75
N PRO A 101 -18.42 -2.29 -2.42
CA PRO A 101 -19.20 -3.35 -1.78
C PRO A 101 -18.49 -3.93 -0.55
N LYS A 102 -19.27 -4.10 0.52
CA LYS A 102 -18.85 -4.63 1.82
C LYS A 102 -19.49 -5.99 2.05
N GLN A 103 -19.04 -6.69 3.10
CA GLN A 103 -19.56 -8.00 3.50
C GLN A 103 -19.38 -9.10 2.45
N GLN A 104 -18.51 -8.88 1.46
CA GLN A 104 -18.10 -9.87 0.47
C GLN A 104 -16.58 -9.94 0.35
N TRP A 105 -16.06 -11.12 0.04
CA TRP A 105 -14.65 -11.28 -0.30
C TRP A 105 -14.39 -10.64 -1.67
N LEU A 106 -13.40 -9.76 -1.72
CA LEU A 106 -12.90 -9.16 -2.95
C LEU A 106 -11.47 -9.64 -3.17
N HIS A 107 -11.19 -10.06 -4.40
CA HIS A 107 -9.88 -10.55 -4.81
C HIS A 107 -9.12 -9.43 -5.54
N GLU A 108 -7.83 -9.31 -5.24
CA GLU A 108 -6.90 -8.38 -5.87
C GLU A 108 -5.73 -9.14 -6.47
N SER A 109 -5.29 -8.70 -7.64
CA SER A 109 -4.06 -9.13 -8.31
C SER A 109 -3.37 -7.88 -8.82
N VAL A 110 -2.15 -7.65 -8.38
CA VAL A 110 -1.40 -6.42 -8.67
C VAL A 110 -0.04 -6.75 -9.27
N ASP A 111 0.44 -5.85 -10.12
CA ASP A 111 1.81 -5.84 -10.64
C ASP A 111 2.62 -4.81 -9.84
N LEU A 112 3.42 -5.32 -8.91
CA LEU A 112 4.26 -4.51 -8.03
C LEU A 112 5.33 -3.77 -8.83
N THR A 113 5.83 -4.35 -9.92
CA THR A 113 6.89 -3.74 -10.74
C THR A 113 6.33 -2.55 -11.50
N ALA A 114 5.21 -2.74 -12.20
CA ALA A 114 4.53 -1.68 -12.94
C ALA A 114 4.05 -0.56 -12.01
N ASP A 115 3.47 -0.91 -10.86
CA ASP A 115 3.02 0.07 -9.87
C ASP A 115 4.20 0.84 -9.26
N TYR A 116 5.34 0.18 -9.01
CA TYR A 116 6.55 0.85 -8.49
C TYR A 116 7.09 1.86 -9.51
N VAL A 117 7.20 1.47 -10.78
CA VAL A 117 7.64 2.36 -11.86
C VAL A 117 6.69 3.56 -11.98
N ARG A 118 5.38 3.31 -12.05
CA ARG A 118 4.36 4.37 -12.10
C ARG A 118 4.45 5.32 -10.90
N ALA A 119 4.75 4.79 -9.71
CA ALA A 119 4.79 5.54 -8.46
C ALA A 119 6.04 6.41 -8.29
N PHE A 120 7.20 5.96 -8.78
CA PHE A 120 8.49 6.50 -8.36
C PHE A 120 9.45 6.87 -9.50
N SER A 121 9.22 6.48 -10.75
CA SER A 121 10.16 6.71 -11.86
C SER A 121 10.09 8.11 -12.50
N HIS A 122 9.23 9.00 -12.02
CA HIS A 122 9.04 10.35 -12.60
C HIS A 122 9.75 11.49 -11.85
N PHE A 123 10.73 11.19 -10.99
CA PHE A 123 11.51 12.21 -10.28
C PHE A 123 13.01 11.98 -10.51
N THR A 124 13.52 12.61 -11.56
CA THR A 124 14.94 12.96 -11.73
C THR A 124 15.13 14.44 -11.49
#